data_AF-V4CDP6-F1
#
_entry.id   AF-V4CDP6-F1
#
_cell.length_a   1.000
_cell.length_b   1.000
_cell.length_c   1.000
_cell.angle_alpha   90.00
_cell.angle_beta   90.00
_cell.angle_gamma   90.00
#
_symmetry.space_group_name_H-M   'P 1'
#
loop_
_entity.id
_entity.type
_entity.pdbx_description
1 polymer ?
#
loop_
_entity_poly.entity_id
_entity_poly.type
_entity_poly.pdbx_seq_one_letter_code
_entity_poly.pdbx_strand_id
1 'polypeptide(L)'
;MIWIKGGNDGVIGLFNETHPNNFVYEIIIGGGGNTWTGAKSKAGFKAITNDNNFMLEPERFKAFWLTWSEASLDVVFGVGNQIGSGQTIRFNRDPTFTLKYLALYDGFVPFFQSIQPLKELLWELALLGELFAVTAVTLAVTSSTVRTHVNPDLYLVPYTITI
;
A
#
# COMPACT_ATOMS: atom_id res chain seq x y z
N MET A 1 -9.46 7.32 -14.11
CA MET A 1 -8.47 6.52 -14.87
C MET A 1 -7.08 6.90 -14.43
N ILE A 2 -6.19 5.92 -14.23
CA ILE A 2 -4.83 6.11 -13.72
C ILE A 2 -3.90 5.22 -14.54
N TRP A 3 -2.78 5.76 -15.03
CA TRP A 3 -1.79 5.01 -15.80
C TRP A 3 -0.50 4.93 -15.01
N ILE A 4 -0.03 3.71 -14.74
CA ILE A 4 1.13 3.47 -13.87
C ILE A 4 2.11 2.58 -14.62
N LYS A 5 3.37 2.99 -14.65
CA LYS A 5 4.50 2.23 -15.16
C LYS A 5 5.44 1.94 -13.99
N GLY A 6 5.90 0.70 -13.86
CA GLY A 6 6.79 0.32 -12.76
C GLY A 6 7.14 -1.16 -12.78
N GLY A 7 8.31 -1.51 -12.25
CA GLY A 7 8.72 -2.90 -12.04
C GLY A 7 8.58 -3.39 -10.60
N ASN A 8 8.19 -2.50 -9.69
CA ASN A 8 8.08 -2.70 -8.23
C ASN A 8 6.76 -2.08 -7.74
N ASP A 9 6.60 -2.00 -6.43
CA ASP A 9 5.46 -1.44 -5.71
C ASP A 9 5.09 0.00 -6.15
N GLY A 10 3.82 0.22 -6.48
CA GLY A 10 3.20 1.53 -6.61
C GLY A 10 2.03 1.67 -5.63
N VAL A 11 1.81 2.87 -5.08
CA VAL A 11 0.79 3.07 -4.04
C VAL A 11 -0.18 4.20 -4.39
N ILE A 12 -1.46 3.92 -4.17
CA ILE A 12 -2.55 4.90 -4.19
C ILE A 12 -3.06 5.08 -2.77
N GLY A 13 -2.88 6.26 -2.20
CA GLY A 13 -3.45 6.61 -0.89
C GLY A 13 -4.84 7.23 -1.05
N LEU A 14 -5.76 6.88 -0.16
CA LEU A 14 -7.08 7.51 -0.02
C LEU A 14 -7.18 8.20 1.33
N PHE A 15 -7.66 9.45 1.33
CA PHE A 15 -7.62 10.33 2.50
C PHE A 15 -9.00 10.95 2.79
N ASN A 16 -9.27 11.17 4.06
CA ASN A 16 -10.43 11.94 4.54
C ASN A 16 -10.09 13.42 4.85
N GLU A 17 -8.80 13.77 4.88
CA GLU A 17 -8.28 15.12 5.12
C GLU A 17 -7.01 15.39 4.29
N THR A 18 -6.54 16.64 4.27
CA THR A 18 -5.41 17.06 3.42
C THR A 18 -4.03 16.71 4.00
N HIS A 19 -3.97 16.05 5.16
CA HIS A 19 -2.71 15.66 5.78
C HIS A 19 -2.14 14.40 5.11
N PRO A 20 -1.00 14.49 4.41
CA PRO A 20 -0.49 13.40 3.55
C PRO A 20 -0.04 12.15 4.30
N ASN A 21 0.21 12.25 5.60
CA ASN A 21 0.60 11.10 6.43
C ASN A 21 -0.59 10.40 7.09
N ASN A 22 -1.83 10.84 6.79
CA ASN A 22 -3.04 10.26 7.35
C ASN A 22 -3.91 9.60 6.28
N PHE A 23 -3.32 8.71 5.48
CA PHE A 23 -4.11 7.85 4.63
C PHE A 23 -5.06 7.00 5.48
N VAL A 24 -6.24 6.79 4.95
CA VAL A 24 -7.26 5.93 5.55
C VAL A 24 -7.21 4.54 4.91
N TYR A 25 -6.95 4.51 3.60
CA TYR A 25 -6.66 3.30 2.84
C TYR A 25 -5.47 3.48 1.93
N GLU A 26 -4.76 2.38 1.68
CA GLU A 26 -3.73 2.27 0.65
C GLU A 26 -4.14 1.15 -0.32
N ILE A 27 -4.08 1.43 -1.61
CA ILE A 27 -4.06 0.42 -2.66
C ILE A 27 -2.60 0.25 -3.09
N ILE A 28 -2.06 -0.92 -2.84
CA ILE A 28 -0.68 -1.29 -3.14
C ILE A 28 -0.74 -2.14 -4.40
N ILE A 29 -0.03 -1.73 -5.44
CA ILE A 29 -0.01 -2.35 -6.76
C ILE A 29 1.38 -2.92 -6.98
N GLY A 30 1.45 -4.21 -7.26
CA GLY A 30 2.75 -4.88 -7.40
C GLY A 30 3.57 -4.88 -6.10
N GLY A 31 2.91 -5.01 -4.94
CA GLY A 31 3.58 -5.20 -3.66
C GLY A 31 4.44 -6.46 -3.63
N GLY A 32 5.44 -6.48 -2.74
CA GLY A 32 6.32 -7.63 -2.54
C GLY A 32 7.18 -7.92 -3.76
N GLY A 33 7.70 -6.87 -4.42
CA GLY A 33 8.50 -7.03 -5.64
C GLY A 33 7.64 -7.45 -6.82
N ASN A 34 6.47 -6.84 -6.97
CA ASN A 34 5.53 -7.06 -8.08
C ASN A 34 4.83 -8.43 -8.09
N THR A 35 4.52 -8.98 -6.90
CA THR A 35 3.93 -10.32 -6.74
C THR A 35 2.49 -10.34 -6.23
N TRP A 36 2.01 -9.22 -5.67
CA TRP A 36 0.63 -9.08 -5.22
C TRP A 36 0.12 -7.65 -5.35
N THR A 37 -1.19 -7.48 -5.32
CA THR A 37 -1.87 -6.18 -5.25
C THR A 37 -2.93 -6.27 -4.18
N GLY A 38 -3.08 -5.22 -3.36
CA GLY A 38 -4.01 -5.28 -2.25
C GLY A 38 -4.47 -3.92 -1.77
N ALA A 39 -5.60 -3.92 -1.09
CA ALA A 39 -6.12 -2.78 -0.36
C ALA A 39 -5.92 -3.02 1.13
N LYS A 40 -5.45 -2.03 1.88
CA LYS A 40 -5.34 -2.09 3.34
C LYS A 40 -5.78 -0.80 4.00
N SER A 41 -6.19 -0.90 5.26
CA SER A 41 -6.32 0.23 6.18
C SER A 41 -5.29 0.12 7.30
N LYS A 42 -5.30 1.06 8.23
CA LYS A 42 -4.49 0.97 9.46
C LYS A 42 -4.79 -0.28 10.30
N ALA A 43 -5.96 -0.90 10.14
CA ALA A 43 -6.35 -2.12 10.83
C ALA A 43 -5.86 -3.40 10.13
N GLY A 44 -5.30 -3.30 8.92
CA GLY A 44 -4.81 -4.44 8.15
C GLY A 44 -5.40 -4.51 6.74
N PHE A 45 -5.11 -5.61 6.04
CA PHE A 45 -5.57 -5.84 4.68
C PHE A 45 -7.09 -6.02 4.61
N LYS A 46 -7.69 -5.36 3.62
CA LYS A 46 -9.11 -5.47 3.27
C LYS A 46 -9.33 -6.41 2.09
N ALA A 47 -8.38 -6.44 1.16
CA ALA A 47 -8.38 -7.37 0.04
C ALA A 47 -6.96 -7.54 -0.51
N ILE A 48 -6.65 -8.71 -1.04
CA ILE A 48 -5.36 -9.04 -1.68
C ILE A 48 -5.65 -9.92 -2.89
N THR A 49 -4.89 -9.74 -3.96
CA THR A 49 -4.87 -10.63 -5.13
C THR A 49 -3.43 -10.85 -5.59
N ASN A 50 -3.19 -12.05 -6.12
CA ASN A 50 -1.96 -12.43 -6.82
C ASN A 50 -2.19 -12.56 -8.34
N ASP A 51 -3.31 -12.04 -8.85
CA ASP A 51 -3.57 -12.00 -10.28
C ASP A 51 -2.58 -11.07 -10.98
N ASN A 52 -1.82 -11.62 -11.92
CA ASN A 52 -0.84 -10.93 -12.75
C ASN A 52 -1.44 -9.75 -13.55
N ASN A 53 -2.75 -9.76 -13.79
CA ASN A 53 -3.43 -8.62 -14.40
C ASN A 53 -3.30 -7.34 -13.56
N PHE A 54 -3.08 -7.44 -12.24
CA PHE A 54 -2.88 -6.26 -11.39
C PHE A 54 -1.43 -5.80 -11.23
N MET A 55 -0.45 -6.62 -11.63
CA MET A 55 0.96 -6.28 -11.46
C MET A 55 1.41 -5.18 -12.42
N LEU A 56 2.38 -4.37 -12.00
CA LEU A 56 2.95 -3.31 -12.82
C LEU A 56 3.89 -3.87 -13.90
N GLU A 57 4.09 -3.09 -14.95
CA GLU A 57 4.94 -3.47 -16.07
C GLU A 57 6.10 -2.48 -16.21
N PRO A 58 7.38 -2.95 -16.22
CA PRO A 58 8.54 -2.06 -16.20
C PRO A 58 8.72 -1.31 -17.52
N GLU A 59 8.20 -1.84 -18.63
CA GLU A 59 8.44 -1.28 -19.97
C GLU A 59 7.27 -0.45 -20.51
N ARG A 60 6.06 -0.58 -19.96
CA ARG A 60 4.88 0.12 -20.47
C ARG A 60 3.94 0.59 -19.36
N PHE A 61 3.21 1.66 -19.65
CA PHE A 61 2.14 2.13 -18.77
C PHE A 61 0.99 1.14 -18.81
N LYS A 62 0.52 0.75 -17.62
CA LYS A 62 -0.64 -0.09 -17.43
C LYS A 62 -1.80 0.75 -16.89
N ALA A 63 -2.97 0.55 -17.48
CA ALA A 63 -4.17 1.28 -17.12
C ALA A 63 -4.85 0.64 -15.92
N PHE A 64 -5.26 1.48 -14.98
CA PHE A 64 -6.06 1.13 -13.81
C PHE A 64 -7.18 2.15 -13.63
N TRP A 65 -8.19 1.76 -12.88
CA TRP A 65 -9.26 2.65 -12.46
C TRP A 65 -9.62 2.41 -11.01
N LEU A 66 -10.13 3.44 -10.36
CA LEU A 66 -10.55 3.42 -8.98
C LEU A 66 -11.83 4.24 -8.86
N THR A 67 -12.81 3.69 -8.17
CA THR A 67 -14.05 4.36 -7.81
C THR A 67 -14.37 4.10 -6.35
N TRP A 68 -14.99 5.07 -5.67
CA TRP A 68 -15.63 4.84 -4.38
C TRP A 68 -17.01 5.47 -4.36
N SER A 69 -17.88 4.93 -3.51
CA SER A 69 -19.25 5.39 -3.33
C SER A 69 -19.48 5.75 -1.86
N GLU A 70 -20.02 6.95 -1.63
CA GLU A 70 -20.45 7.33 -0.29
C GLU A 70 -21.73 6.59 0.12
N ALA A 71 -22.63 6.30 -0.83
CA ALA A 71 -23.91 5.66 -0.58
C ALA A 71 -23.79 4.14 -0.32
N SER A 72 -22.99 3.43 -1.12
CA SER A 72 -22.81 1.98 -0.96
C SER A 72 -21.61 1.61 -0.09
N LEU A 73 -20.78 2.58 0.29
CA LEU A 73 -19.51 2.39 1.01
C LEU A 73 -18.47 1.55 0.25
N ASP A 74 -18.72 1.21 -1.01
CA ASP A 74 -17.77 0.43 -1.80
C ASP A 74 -16.56 1.25 -2.23
N VAL A 75 -15.39 0.62 -2.21
CA VAL A 75 -14.22 1.02 -2.97
C VAL A 75 -13.89 -0.10 -3.95
N VAL A 76 -13.73 0.26 -5.22
CA VAL A 76 -13.47 -0.69 -6.31
C VAL A 76 -12.26 -0.22 -7.10
N PHE A 77 -11.23 -1.06 -7.10
CA PHE A 77 -10.02 -0.89 -7.88
C PHE A 77 -10.01 -1.92 -9.00
N GLY A 78 -9.79 -1.50 -10.25
CA GLY A 78 -9.82 -2.40 -11.39
C GLY A 78 -8.74 -2.13 -12.41
N VAL A 79 -8.52 -3.13 -13.28
CA VAL A 79 -7.52 -3.11 -14.35
C VAL A 79 -8.18 -2.72 -15.67
N GLY A 80 -7.43 -2.04 -16.53
CA GLY A 80 -7.85 -1.70 -17.88
C GLY A 80 -8.32 -0.25 -18.01
N ASN A 81 -8.78 0.11 -19.20
CA ASN A 81 -9.14 1.47 -19.59
C ASN A 81 -10.64 1.78 -19.55
N GLN A 82 -11.45 0.85 -19.03
CA GLN A 82 -12.91 0.98 -18.93
C GLN A 82 -13.35 0.77 -17.49
N ILE A 83 -13.94 1.80 -16.90
CA ILE A 83 -14.49 1.76 -15.53
C ILE A 83 -15.59 0.70 -15.46
N GLY A 84 -15.56 -0.15 -14.43
CA GLY A 84 -16.58 -1.20 -14.21
C GLY A 84 -16.39 -2.45 -15.07
N SER A 85 -15.31 -2.53 -15.86
CA SER A 85 -14.95 -3.70 -16.67
C SER A 85 -13.65 -4.33 -16.19
N GLY A 86 -13.41 -5.58 -16.62
CA GLY A 86 -12.21 -6.35 -16.29
C GLY A 86 -12.19 -6.88 -14.85
N GLN A 87 -11.00 -7.28 -14.40
CA GLN A 87 -10.79 -7.78 -13.06
C GLN A 87 -10.79 -6.64 -12.04
N THR A 88 -11.42 -6.88 -10.88
CA THR A 88 -11.55 -5.88 -9.81
C THR A 88 -11.22 -6.44 -8.45
N ILE A 89 -10.67 -5.58 -7.60
CA ILE A 89 -10.60 -5.75 -6.15
C ILE A 89 -11.65 -4.81 -5.55
N ARG A 90 -12.49 -5.34 -4.66
CA ARG A 90 -13.55 -4.59 -3.98
C ARG A 90 -13.44 -4.77 -2.48
N PHE A 91 -13.68 -3.70 -1.74
CA PHE A 91 -13.85 -3.75 -0.29
C PHE A 91 -14.82 -2.68 0.20
N ASN A 92 -15.46 -2.95 1.34
CA ASN A 92 -16.29 -1.97 2.03
C ASN A 92 -15.42 -1.05 2.88
N ARG A 93 -15.63 0.26 2.72
CA ARG A 93 -15.02 1.28 3.57
C ARG A 93 -15.80 1.46 4.87
N ASP A 94 -15.13 2.01 5.86
CA ASP A 94 -15.70 2.34 7.15
C ASP A 94 -16.58 3.60 6.98
N PRO A 95 -17.85 3.56 7.45
CA PRO A 95 -18.79 4.67 7.30
C PRO A 95 -18.48 5.88 8.19
N THR A 96 -17.55 5.78 9.15
CA THR A 96 -17.27 6.85 10.12
C THR A 96 -16.53 8.05 9.53
N PHE A 97 -16.07 7.95 8.28
CA PHE A 97 -15.44 9.05 7.57
C PHE A 97 -15.84 9.05 6.10
N THR A 98 -15.61 10.19 5.45
CA THR A 98 -15.80 10.38 4.00
C THR A 98 -14.45 10.44 3.32
N LEU A 99 -14.30 9.76 2.19
CA LEU A 99 -13.11 9.88 1.36
C LEU A 99 -13.21 11.13 0.51
N LYS A 100 -12.14 11.94 0.52
CA LYS A 100 -12.11 13.26 -0.13
C LYS A 100 -10.98 13.40 -1.13
N TYR A 101 -9.84 12.78 -0.85
CA TYR A 101 -8.64 12.96 -1.65
C TYR A 101 -7.99 11.61 -2.00
N LEU A 102 -7.25 11.64 -3.10
CA LEU A 102 -6.38 10.56 -3.56
C LEU A 102 -5.02 11.13 -3.90
N ALA A 103 -3.98 10.39 -3.57
CA ALA A 103 -2.61 10.69 -3.97
C ALA A 103 -1.92 9.44 -4.49
N LEU A 104 -0.96 9.63 -5.39
CA LEU A 104 -0.06 8.60 -5.89
C LEU A 104 1.33 8.84 -5.29
N TYR A 105 1.99 7.80 -4.82
CA TYR A 105 3.37 7.90 -4.35
C TYR A 105 4.16 6.62 -4.59
N ASP A 106 5.47 6.79 -4.76
CA ASP A 106 6.47 5.75 -4.92
C ASP A 106 6.92 5.22 -3.55
N GLY A 107 6.02 4.55 -2.84
CA GLY A 107 6.30 4.03 -1.51
C GLY A 107 6.65 2.54 -1.53
N PHE A 108 7.89 2.19 -1.15
CA PHE A 108 8.17 0.87 -0.57
C PHE A 108 7.27 0.68 0.64
N VAL A 109 6.31 -0.25 0.58
CA VAL A 109 5.50 -0.60 1.74
C VAL A 109 6.20 -1.77 2.43
N PRO A 110 6.98 -1.58 3.51
CA PRO A 110 7.58 -2.70 4.20
C PRO A 110 6.47 -3.66 4.63
N PHE A 111 6.51 -4.87 4.08
CA PHE A 111 5.67 -5.98 4.50
C PHE A 111 6.10 -6.38 5.92
N PHE A 112 5.53 -5.73 6.93
CA PHE A 112 5.59 -6.25 8.28
C PHE A 112 4.50 -7.33 8.40
N GLN A 113 4.84 -8.57 8.04
CA GLN A 113 4.21 -9.70 8.72
C GLN A 113 4.46 -9.44 10.20
N SER A 114 3.40 -9.33 11.01
CA SER A 114 3.52 -9.00 12.43
C SER A 114 4.60 -9.86 13.06
N ILE A 115 5.75 -9.29 13.40
CA ILE A 115 6.81 -10.01 14.09
C ILE A 115 6.46 -10.08 15.58
N GLN A 116 5.27 -10.61 15.89
CA GLN A 116 4.90 -11.03 17.23
C GLN A 116 5.87 -12.12 17.75
N PRO A 117 6.34 -13.10 16.94
CA PRO A 117 7.23 -14.14 17.44
C PRO A 117 8.62 -13.65 17.88
N LEU A 118 9.14 -12.56 17.30
CA LEU A 118 10.51 -12.10 17.61
C LEU A 118 10.58 -11.35 18.94
N LYS A 119 9.50 -10.66 19.34
CA LYS A 119 9.46 -9.98 20.64
C LYS A 119 9.52 -10.98 21.79
N GLU A 120 8.80 -12.09 21.69
CA GLU A 120 8.83 -13.15 22.71
C GLU A 120 10.18 -13.87 22.73
N LEU A 121 10.76 -14.17 21.55
CA LEU A 121 12.09 -14.78 21.46
C LEU A 121 13.20 -13.89 22.07
N LEU A 122 13.11 -12.56 21.87
CA LEU A 122 14.06 -11.60 22.46
C LEU A 122 13.92 -11.48 23.98
N TRP A 123 12.72 -11.66 24.52
CA TRP A 123 12.51 -11.70 25.97
C TRP A 123 13.05 -12.97 26.62
N GLU A 124 12.89 -14.12 25.97
CA GLU A 124 13.45 -15.40 26.46
C GLU A 124 14.98 -15.41 26.43
N LEU A 125 15.59 -14.86 25.37
CA LEU A 125 17.04 -14.74 25.27
C LEU A 125 17.64 -13.75 26.29
N ALA A 126 16.91 -12.70 26.65
CA ALA A 126 17.31 -11.75 27.70
C ALA A 126 17.28 -12.37 29.10
N LEU A 127 16.35 -13.30 29.37
CA LEU A 127 16.26 -14.05 30.63
C LEU A 127 17.39 -15.10 30.79
N LEU A 128 17.94 -15.59 29.68
CA LEU A 128 19.01 -16.60 29.65
C LEU A 128 20.43 -16.02 29.76
N GLY A 129 20.58 -14.69 29.84
CA GLY A 129 21.88 -14.04 30.11
C GLY A 129 22.90 -14.13 28.97
N GLU A 130 22.50 -14.57 27.77
CA GLU A 130 23.40 -14.66 26.61
C GLU A 130 23.50 -13.32 25.89
N LEU A 131 24.35 -12.43 26.43
CA LEU A 131 24.66 -11.11 25.88
C LEU A 131 25.28 -11.15 24.46
N PHE A 132 25.60 -12.33 23.92
CA PHE A 132 26.28 -12.51 22.64
C PHE A 132 25.34 -12.63 21.43
N ALA A 133 24.03 -12.87 21.62
CA ALA A 133 23.08 -13.00 20.50
C ALA A 133 22.55 -11.63 19.97
N VAL A 134 22.56 -10.59 20.80
CA VAL A 134 21.98 -9.27 20.47
C VAL A 134 22.78 -8.55 19.38
N THR A 135 24.09 -8.80 19.30
CA THR A 135 24.98 -8.16 18.32
C THR A 135 24.75 -8.66 16.90
N ALA A 136 24.33 -9.92 16.71
CA ALA A 136 24.10 -10.49 15.38
C ALA A 136 22.77 -10.02 14.75
N VAL A 137 21.71 -9.87 15.56
CA VAL A 137 20.39 -9.45 15.06
C VAL A 137 20.37 -7.94 14.72
N THR A 138 21.15 -7.13 15.42
CA THR A 138 21.28 -5.69 15.12
C THR A 138 22.07 -5.44 13.81
N LEU A 139 22.97 -6.35 13.44
CA LEU A 139 23.74 -6.24 12.18
C LEU A 139 22.92 -6.61 10.94
N ALA A 140 21.91 -7.47 11.06
CA ALA A 140 21.05 -7.85 9.93
C ALA A 140 20.07 -6.73 9.51
N VAL A 141 19.82 -5.74 10.38
CA VAL A 141 18.90 -4.62 10.13
C VAL A 141 19.61 -3.38 9.59
N THR A 142 20.95 -3.39 9.48
CA THR A 142 21.74 -2.20 9.10
C THR A 142 22.40 -2.24 7.71
N SER A 143 22.17 -3.28 6.89
CA SER A 143 22.74 -3.32 5.52
C SER A 143 21.82 -2.77 4.42
N SER A 144 20.53 -2.50 4.69
CA SER A 144 19.66 -1.79 3.73
C SER A 144 19.68 -0.28 3.98
N THR A 145 20.84 0.34 3.81
CA THR A 145 20.90 1.80 3.62
C THR A 145 20.29 2.12 2.25
N VAL A 146 18.98 2.24 2.18
CA VAL A 146 18.31 2.96 1.09
C VAL A 146 18.12 4.39 1.57
N ARG A 147 18.90 5.29 0.98
CA ARG A 147 18.73 6.74 1.16
C ARG A 147 17.28 7.08 0.88
N THR A 148 16.59 7.61 1.87
CA THR A 148 15.33 8.32 1.66
C THR A 148 15.64 9.58 0.86
N HIS A 149 15.57 9.50 -0.47
CA HIS A 149 15.31 10.69 -1.25
C HIS A 149 13.83 10.99 -1.02
N VAL A 150 13.56 11.86 -0.04
CA VAL A 150 12.24 12.44 0.17
C VAL A 150 11.93 13.18 -1.12
N ASN A 151 11.10 12.59 -1.98
CA ASN A 151 10.61 13.26 -3.17
C ASN A 151 9.54 14.27 -2.70
N PRO A 152 9.76 15.60 -2.82
CA PRO A 152 8.83 16.61 -2.34
C PRO A 152 7.56 16.74 -3.20
N ASP A 153 7.44 15.96 -4.27
CA ASP A 153 6.39 16.06 -5.27
C ASP A 153 5.12 15.27 -4.88
N LEU A 154 4.56 15.61 -3.73
CA LEU A 154 3.20 15.23 -3.35
C LEU A 154 2.21 16.09 -4.14
N TYR A 155 1.78 15.62 -5.31
CA TYR A 155 0.71 16.27 -6.07
C TYR A 155 -0.65 15.94 -5.45
N LEU A 156 -1.15 16.80 -4.56
CA LEU A 156 -2.57 16.80 -4.18
C LEU A 156 -3.37 17.33 -5.38
N VAL A 157 -3.95 16.44 -6.18
CA VAL A 157 -4.80 16.84 -7.30
C VAL A 157 -6.25 16.88 -6.81
N PRO A 158 -6.90 18.05 -6.70
CA PRO A 158 -8.33 18.12 -6.47
C PRO A 158 -9.03 17.73 -7.79
N TYR A 159 -9.57 16.51 -7.87
CA TYR A 159 -10.46 16.16 -8.98
C TYR A 159 -11.91 16.49 -8.59
N THR A 160 -12.58 17.28 -9.43
CA THR A 160 -14.03 17.40 -9.44
C THR A 160 -14.57 16.24 -10.28
N ILE A 161 -15.32 15.32 -9.67
CA ILE A 161 -16.07 14.30 -10.41
C ILE A 161 -17.39 14.97 -10.83
N THR A 162 -17.53 15.27 -12.12
CA THR A 162 -18.85 15.61 -12.69
C THR A 162 -19.61 14.32 -12.92
N ILE A 163 -20.80 14.23 -12.33
CA ILE A 163 -21.75 13.10 -12.42
C ILE A 163 -22.54 13.21 -13.73
#